data_AF-A0AAV0VI76-F1
#
_entry.id   AF-A0AAV0VI76-F1
#
_cell.length_a   1.000
_cell.length_b   1.000
_cell.length_c   1.000
_cell.angle_alpha   90.00
_cell.angle_beta   90.00
_cell.angle_gamma   90.00
#
_symmetry.space_group_name_H-M   'P 1'
#
loop_
_entity.id
_entity.type
_entity.pdbx_description
1 polymer ?
#
loop_
_entity_poly.entity_id
_entity_poly.type
_entity_poly.pdbx_seq_one_letter_code
_entity_poly.pdbx_strand_id
1 'polypeptide(L)'
;MKTVISIVIFIRAKSSLQHRLFKALLQENYTQFNDLLLHNNVRWLSKGNVLQRFFNLLNEIELFLIQSTHLPAEDYHKFISNNSNVATITFLTDVFQYISSFNLKLHGNQKLICHLVSEVNCFCRKISFFLQDVGNERLHFPNSKKVVDEKDEIDIRNFTKFLDSLKT
;
A
#
# COMPACT_ATOMS: atom_id res chain seq x y z
N MET A 1 7.91 2.97 -0.26
CA MET A 1 6.97 4.02 0.17
C MET A 1 7.34 5.43 -0.29
N LYS A 2 8.59 5.91 -0.16
CA LYS A 2 8.98 7.25 -0.62
C LYS A 2 8.59 7.53 -2.08
N THR A 3 8.92 6.61 -2.99
CA THR A 3 8.58 6.74 -4.42
C THR A 3 7.07 6.83 -4.67
N VAL A 4 6.28 5.99 -4.02
CA VAL A 4 4.80 6.04 -4.10
C VAL A 4 4.27 7.41 -3.65
N ILE A 5 4.79 7.96 -2.55
CA ILE A 5 4.42 9.30 -2.09
C ILE A 5 4.82 10.37 -3.11
N SER A 6 6.01 10.26 -3.72
CA SER A 6 6.44 11.18 -4.77
C SER A 6 5.54 11.13 -5.99
N ILE A 7 5.08 9.95 -6.40
CA ILE A 7 4.13 9.78 -7.51
C ILE A 7 2.79 10.45 -7.16
N VAL A 8 2.27 10.19 -5.97
CA VAL A 8 1.02 10.83 -5.50
C VAL A 8 1.17 12.35 -5.45
N ILE A 9 2.29 12.87 -4.95
CA ILE A 9 2.55 14.32 -4.92
C ILE A 9 2.66 14.88 -6.34
N PHE A 10 3.33 14.17 -7.24
CA PHE A 10 3.45 14.56 -8.64
C PHE A 10 2.06 14.72 -9.29
N ILE A 11 1.21 13.71 -9.18
CA ILE A 11 -0.12 13.71 -9.81
C ILE A 11 -1.07 14.70 -9.12
N ARG A 12 -1.12 14.72 -7.78
CA ARG A 12 -2.17 15.40 -7.03
C ARG A 12 -1.80 16.79 -6.49
N ALA A 13 -0.52 17.06 -6.23
CA ALA A 13 -0.11 18.29 -5.53
C ALA A 13 0.83 19.20 -6.32
N LYS A 14 1.63 18.66 -7.25
CA LYS A 14 2.65 19.42 -7.98
C LYS A 14 2.05 20.39 -9.00
N SER A 15 0.90 20.05 -9.59
CA SER A 15 0.22 20.89 -10.58
C SER A 15 -1.29 20.68 -10.52
N SER A 16 -2.04 21.79 -10.46
CA SER A 16 -3.51 21.77 -10.51
C SER A 16 -4.03 21.23 -11.84
N LEU A 17 -3.29 21.44 -12.94
CA LEU A 17 -3.63 20.87 -14.24
C LEU A 17 -3.50 19.36 -14.22
N GLN A 18 -2.37 18.82 -13.72
CA GLN A 18 -2.16 17.37 -13.65
C GLN A 18 -3.23 16.71 -12.78
N HIS A 19 -3.56 17.33 -11.64
CA HIS A 19 -4.60 16.82 -10.76
C HIS A 19 -5.96 16.78 -11.46
N ARG A 20 -6.36 17.85 -12.15
CA ARG A 20 -7.62 17.90 -12.90
C ARG A 20 -7.66 16.88 -14.04
N LEU A 21 -6.58 16.73 -14.79
CA LEU A 21 -6.47 15.75 -15.89
C LEU A 21 -6.59 14.33 -15.35
N PHE A 22 -5.91 14.01 -14.26
CA PHE A 22 -6.01 12.70 -13.63
C PHE A 22 -7.44 12.43 -13.12
N LYS A 23 -8.10 13.42 -12.51
CA LYS A 23 -9.50 13.27 -12.11
C LYS A 23 -10.45 13.05 -13.29
N ALA A 24 -10.21 13.68 -14.43
CA ALA A 24 -10.98 13.44 -15.64
C ALA A 24 -10.78 12.00 -16.13
N LEU A 25 -9.53 11.51 -16.18
CA LEU A 25 -9.22 10.12 -16.52
C LEU A 25 -9.95 9.12 -15.60
N LEU A 26 -9.97 9.38 -14.28
CA LEU A 26 -10.67 8.52 -13.32
C LEU A 26 -12.18 8.46 -13.56
N GLN A 27 -12.78 9.56 -14.01
CA GLN A 27 -14.20 9.64 -14.35
C GLN A 27 -14.50 8.91 -15.66
N GLU A 28 -13.65 9.07 -16.68
CA GLU A 28 -13.76 8.39 -17.98
C GLU A 28 -13.66 6.86 -17.83
N ASN A 29 -12.80 6.40 -16.92
CA ASN A 29 -12.63 4.97 -16.63
C ASN A 29 -13.64 4.40 -15.62
N TYR A 30 -14.64 5.18 -15.20
CA TYR A 30 -15.68 4.77 -14.23
C TYR A 30 -15.10 4.14 -12.95
N THR A 31 -13.96 4.66 -12.48
CA THR A 31 -13.28 4.09 -11.31
C THR A 31 -14.11 4.28 -10.03
N GLN A 32 -13.94 3.37 -9.06
CA GLN A 32 -14.61 3.50 -7.75
C GLN A 32 -14.16 4.77 -6.99
N PHE A 33 -13.00 5.33 -7.32
CA PHE A 33 -12.40 6.44 -6.58
C PHE A 33 -12.21 7.65 -7.47
N ASN A 34 -12.74 8.79 -7.01
CA ASN A 34 -12.67 10.04 -7.76
C ASN A 34 -11.33 10.79 -7.63
N ASP A 35 -10.38 10.28 -6.81
CA ASP A 35 -9.09 10.94 -6.54
C ASP A 35 -8.09 10.02 -5.79
N LEU A 36 -6.80 10.37 -5.85
CA LEU A 36 -5.75 9.81 -4.99
C LEU A 36 -5.79 10.41 -3.59
N LEU A 37 -5.35 9.71 -2.56
CA LEU A 37 -5.23 10.29 -1.22
C LEU A 37 -3.87 10.99 -1.06
N LEU A 38 -3.86 12.24 -0.60
CA LEU A 38 -2.62 12.88 -0.12
C LEU A 38 -2.29 12.36 1.27
N HIS A 39 -1.01 12.06 1.50
CA HIS A 39 -0.52 11.75 2.83
C HIS A 39 -0.61 13.02 3.70
N ASN A 40 -1.49 13.00 4.70
CA ASN A 40 -1.41 13.93 5.81
C ASN A 40 -0.50 13.30 6.88
N ASN A 41 0.38 14.10 7.50
CA ASN A 41 1.36 13.67 8.51
C ASN A 41 0.74 13.14 9.82
N VAL A 42 -0.59 12.97 9.86
CA VAL A 42 -1.33 12.52 11.03
C VAL A 42 -1.73 11.05 10.81
N ARG A 43 -1.12 10.16 11.61
CA ARG A 43 -1.31 8.70 11.71
C ARG A 43 -0.85 7.86 10.52
N TRP A 44 -0.16 6.78 10.85
CA TRP A 44 0.20 5.68 9.94
C TRP A 44 -1.04 5.03 9.25
N LEU A 45 -2.26 5.24 9.77
CA LEU A 45 -3.51 4.92 9.08
C LEU A 45 -3.61 5.63 7.72
N SER A 46 -3.08 6.86 7.61
CA SER A 46 -3.07 7.60 6.35
C SER A 46 -2.17 6.93 5.31
N LYS A 47 -1.02 6.38 5.72
CA LYS A 47 -0.08 5.67 4.84
C LYS A 47 -0.70 4.39 4.26
N GLY A 48 -1.39 3.61 5.09
CA GLY A 48 -2.10 2.41 4.64
C GLY A 48 -3.20 2.74 3.63
N ASN A 49 -4.02 3.76 3.92
CA ASN A 49 -5.07 4.20 3.01
C ASN A 49 -4.52 4.74 1.69
N VAL A 50 -3.41 5.48 1.73
CA VAL A 50 -2.72 5.97 0.52
C VAL A 50 -2.24 4.80 -0.32
N LEU A 51 -1.58 3.80 0.27
CA LEU A 51 -1.14 2.60 -0.46
C LEU A 51 -2.32 1.84 -1.07
N GLN A 52 -3.40 1.63 -0.30
CA GLN A 52 -4.58 0.94 -0.79
C GLN A 52 -5.19 1.69 -1.97
N ARG A 53 -5.40 3.00 -1.85
CA ARG A 53 -5.94 3.82 -2.95
C ARG A 53 -5.02 3.81 -4.16
N PHE A 54 -3.70 3.88 -3.94
CA PHE A 54 -2.70 3.84 -5.00
C PHE A 54 -2.74 2.51 -5.76
N PHE A 55 -2.77 1.38 -5.04
CA PHE A 55 -2.84 0.05 -5.65
C PHE A 55 -4.15 -0.15 -6.42
N ASN A 56 -5.28 0.29 -5.88
CA ASN A 56 -6.58 0.20 -6.58
C ASN A 56 -6.65 1.04 -7.85
N LEU A 57 -5.80 2.08 -7.97
CA LEU A 57 -5.74 2.95 -9.14
C LEU A 57 -4.46 2.73 -9.96
N LEU A 58 -3.77 1.58 -9.77
CA LEU A 58 -2.44 1.36 -10.35
C LEU A 58 -2.47 1.47 -11.88
N ASN A 59 -3.50 0.92 -12.52
CA ASN A 59 -3.68 0.94 -13.97
C ASN A 59 -3.90 2.37 -14.48
N GLU A 60 -4.74 3.15 -13.81
CA GLU A 60 -5.01 4.55 -14.19
C GLU A 60 -3.79 5.44 -13.97
N ILE A 61 -3.03 5.17 -12.89
CA ILE A 61 -1.74 5.84 -12.65
C ILE A 61 -0.76 5.49 -13.76
N GLU A 62 -0.68 4.23 -14.18
CA GLU A 62 0.19 3.79 -15.28
C GLU A 62 -0.17 4.49 -16.59
N LEU A 63 -1.45 4.44 -16.97
CA LEU A 63 -1.97 5.14 -18.15
C LEU A 63 -1.66 6.64 -18.12
N PHE A 64 -1.86 7.29 -16.98
CA PHE A 64 -1.58 8.72 -16.82
C PHE A 64 -0.09 9.04 -16.98
N LEU A 65 0.80 8.20 -16.44
CA LEU A 65 2.25 8.40 -16.54
C LEU A 65 2.76 8.20 -17.96
N ILE A 66 2.21 7.24 -18.72
CA ILE A 66 2.53 7.03 -20.14
C ILE A 66 2.18 8.27 -20.98
N GLN A 67 1.04 8.89 -20.70
CA GLN A 67 0.56 10.08 -21.43
C GLN A 67 1.27 11.38 -21.01
N SER A 68 2.01 11.37 -19.91
CA SER A 68 2.67 12.56 -19.37
C SER A 68 4.00 12.84 -20.07
N THR A 69 4.18 14.08 -20.53
CA THR A 69 5.43 14.56 -21.14
C THR A 69 6.46 15.06 -20.12
N HIS A 70 6.14 15.04 -18.82
CA HIS A 70 7.05 15.49 -17.77
C HIS A 70 8.16 14.47 -17.51
N LEU A 71 9.40 14.96 -17.42
CA LEU A 71 10.62 14.16 -17.16
C LEU A 71 10.49 13.07 -16.07
N PRO A 72 9.97 13.34 -14.85
CA PRO A 72 9.90 12.30 -13.82
C PRO A 72 8.86 11.19 -14.09
N ALA A 73 7.96 11.37 -15.06
CA ALA A 73 6.90 10.41 -15.34
C ALA A 73 7.44 9.09 -15.89
N GLU A 74 8.52 9.13 -16.69
CA GLU A 74 9.16 7.92 -17.24
C GLU A 74 9.77 7.05 -16.12
N ASP A 75 10.46 7.67 -15.17
CA ASP A 75 11.04 6.96 -14.01
C ASP A 75 9.96 6.37 -13.11
N TYR A 76 8.87 7.11 -12.91
CA TYR A 76 7.71 6.63 -12.14
C TYR A 76 7.00 5.48 -12.85
N HIS A 77 6.85 5.54 -14.17
CA HIS A 77 6.31 4.45 -14.98
C HIS A 77 7.19 3.20 -14.85
N LYS A 78 8.50 3.31 -15.09
CA LYS A 78 9.46 2.20 -14.89
C LYS A 78 9.37 1.59 -13.49
N PHE A 79 9.17 2.42 -12.47
CA PHE A 79 9.01 1.95 -11.09
C PHE A 79 7.76 1.09 -10.91
N ILE A 80 6.59 1.52 -11.42
CA ILE A 80 5.33 0.78 -11.26
C ILE A 80 5.17 -0.39 -12.23
N SER A 81 5.83 -0.38 -13.39
CA SER A 81 5.81 -1.52 -14.32
C SER A 81 6.75 -2.65 -13.85
N ASN A 82 7.63 -2.40 -12.88
CA ASN A 82 8.49 -3.42 -12.29
C ASN A 82 7.70 -4.29 -11.29
N ASN A 83 7.60 -5.58 -11.60
CA ASN A 83 6.84 -6.57 -10.81
C ASN A 83 7.27 -6.65 -9.34
N SER A 84 8.57 -6.54 -9.05
CA SER A 84 9.08 -6.59 -7.66
C SER A 84 8.61 -5.38 -6.85
N ASN A 85 8.54 -4.20 -7.48
CA ASN A 85 7.99 -3.00 -6.83
C ASN A 85 6.49 -3.13 -6.60
N VAL A 86 5.74 -3.65 -7.57
CA VAL A 86 4.29 -3.89 -7.43
C VAL A 86 4.03 -4.90 -6.32
N ALA A 87 4.76 -6.01 -6.28
CA ALA A 87 4.67 -7.00 -5.21
C ALA A 87 4.98 -6.38 -3.83
N THR A 88 5.97 -5.50 -3.76
CA THR A 88 6.27 -4.75 -2.53
C THR A 88 5.14 -3.81 -2.13
N ILE A 89 4.51 -3.13 -3.09
CA ILE A 89 3.36 -2.24 -2.83
C ILE A 89 2.17 -3.05 -2.33
N THR A 90 1.85 -4.19 -2.94
CA THR A 90 0.72 -5.03 -2.52
C THR A 90 0.95 -5.65 -1.15
N PHE A 91 2.15 -6.18 -0.92
CA PHE A 91 2.54 -6.70 0.40
C PHE A 91 2.42 -5.63 1.49
N LEU A 92 2.97 -4.44 1.26
CA LEU A 92 2.83 -3.35 2.21
C LEU A 92 1.35 -2.97 2.40
N THR A 93 0.56 -2.91 1.34
CA THR A 93 -0.88 -2.60 1.43
C THR A 93 -1.59 -3.56 2.38
N ASP A 94 -1.35 -4.87 2.22
CA ASP A 94 -1.97 -5.89 3.07
C ASP A 94 -1.50 -5.80 4.53
N VAL A 95 -0.20 -5.60 4.77
CA VAL A 95 0.32 -5.44 6.13
C VAL A 95 -0.20 -4.16 6.79
N PHE A 96 -0.25 -3.03 6.07
CA PHE A 96 -0.79 -1.79 6.61
C PHE A 96 -2.28 -1.89 6.91
N GLN A 97 -3.06 -2.63 6.12
CA GLN A 97 -4.46 -2.89 6.41
C GLN A 97 -4.61 -3.73 7.69
N TYR A 98 -3.75 -4.72 7.87
CA TYR A 98 -3.71 -5.50 9.10
C TYR A 98 -3.37 -4.64 10.33
N ILE A 99 -2.31 -3.83 10.26
CA ILE A 99 -1.95 -2.90 11.34
C ILE A 99 -3.11 -1.93 11.61
N SER A 100 -3.74 -1.38 10.57
CA SER A 100 -4.90 -0.48 10.66
C SER A 100 -6.05 -1.10 11.44
N SER A 101 -6.41 -2.34 11.12
CA SER A 101 -7.44 -3.08 11.84
C SER A 101 -7.08 -3.24 13.32
N PHE A 102 -5.83 -3.60 13.64
CA PHE A 102 -5.36 -3.76 15.01
C PHE A 102 -5.46 -2.46 15.80
N ASN A 103 -5.10 -1.33 15.21
CA ASN A 103 -5.16 -0.06 15.92
C ASN A 103 -6.56 0.48 16.14
N LEU A 104 -7.49 0.20 15.24
CA LEU A 104 -8.91 0.46 15.49
C LEU A 104 -9.39 -0.35 16.71
N LYS A 105 -8.84 -1.57 16.91
CA LYS A 105 -9.11 -2.35 18.13
C LYS A 105 -8.39 -1.82 19.37
N LEU A 106 -7.34 -1.03 19.25
CA LEU A 106 -6.74 -0.33 20.40
C LEU A 106 -7.43 1.00 20.71
N HIS A 107 -7.86 1.72 19.69
CA HIS A 107 -8.53 3.02 19.83
C HIS A 107 -9.99 2.86 20.26
N GLY A 108 -10.49 3.81 21.05
CA GLY A 108 -11.86 3.85 21.53
C GLY A 108 -11.94 3.91 23.05
N ASN A 109 -12.98 4.55 23.57
CA ASN A 109 -13.20 4.66 25.01
C ASN A 109 -13.77 3.35 25.57
N GLN A 110 -13.64 3.14 26.88
CA GLN A 110 -14.27 2.01 27.63
C GLN A 110 -13.70 0.60 27.34
N LYS A 111 -12.41 0.48 26.99
CA LYS A 111 -11.76 -0.84 26.85
C LYS A 111 -11.11 -1.27 28.16
N LEU A 112 -11.37 -2.51 28.58
CA LEU A 112 -10.66 -3.10 29.71
C LEU A 112 -9.20 -3.36 29.34
N ILE A 113 -8.28 -3.15 30.28
CA ILE A 113 -6.85 -3.39 30.08
C ILE A 113 -6.58 -4.83 29.63
N CYS A 114 -7.30 -5.81 30.20
CA CYS A 114 -7.17 -7.20 29.81
C CYS A 114 -7.51 -7.45 28.32
N HIS A 115 -8.49 -6.74 27.77
CA HIS A 115 -8.82 -6.83 26.33
C HIS A 115 -7.72 -6.21 25.47
N LEU A 116 -7.15 -5.07 25.87
CA LEU A 116 -6.05 -4.45 25.15
C LEU A 116 -4.81 -5.35 25.12
N VAL A 117 -4.45 -5.96 26.26
CA VAL A 117 -3.35 -6.93 26.35
C VAL A 117 -3.61 -8.14 25.46
N SER A 118 -4.86 -8.64 25.43
CA SER A 118 -5.24 -9.74 24.56
C SER A 118 -5.08 -9.40 23.08
N GLU A 119 -5.51 -8.20 22.66
CA GLU A 119 -5.35 -7.73 21.27
C GLU A 119 -3.89 -7.57 20.87
N VAL A 120 -3.04 -7.02 21.75
CA VAL A 120 -1.58 -6.93 21.51
C VAL A 120 -0.96 -8.32 21.36
N ASN A 121 -1.29 -9.25 22.25
CA ASN A 121 -0.80 -10.63 22.17
C ASN A 121 -1.26 -11.33 20.88
N CYS A 122 -2.53 -11.14 20.50
CA CYS A 122 -3.07 -11.65 19.23
C CYS A 122 -2.31 -11.07 18.04
N PHE A 123 -2.00 -9.77 18.08
CA PHE A 123 -1.23 -9.10 17.03
C PHE A 123 0.17 -9.69 16.88
N CYS A 124 0.94 -9.81 17.97
CA CYS A 124 2.30 -10.36 17.94
C CYS A 124 2.34 -11.82 17.46
N ARG A 125 1.35 -12.64 17.87
CA ARG A 125 1.23 -14.03 17.40
C ARG A 125 0.99 -14.09 15.90
N LYS A 126 0.07 -13.28 15.38
CA LYS A 126 -0.22 -13.22 13.93
C LYS A 126 0.97 -12.74 13.10
N ILE A 127 1.72 -11.73 13.56
CA ILE A 127 2.97 -11.32 12.89
C ILE A 127 3.98 -12.47 12.87
N SER A 128 4.07 -13.25 13.95
CA SER A 128 4.94 -14.43 14.00
C SER A 128 4.51 -15.52 13.01
N PHE A 129 3.21 -15.77 12.86
CA PHE A 129 2.68 -16.65 11.82
C PHE A 129 3.00 -16.13 10.42
N PHE A 130 2.78 -14.85 10.15
CA PHE A 130 3.14 -14.26 8.85
C PHE A 130 4.62 -14.41 8.53
N LEU A 131 5.52 -14.23 9.50
CA LEU A 131 6.96 -14.46 9.29
C LEU A 131 7.26 -15.91 8.89
N GLN A 132 6.63 -16.87 9.56
CA GLN A 132 6.79 -18.28 9.25
C GLN A 132 6.23 -18.61 7.86
N ASP A 133 5.04 -18.12 7.53
CA ASP A 133 4.39 -18.39 6.24
C ASP A 133 5.18 -17.77 5.10
N VAL A 134 5.53 -16.49 5.22
CA VAL A 134 6.33 -15.74 4.24
C VAL A 134 7.72 -16.38 4.08
N GLY A 135 8.36 -16.81 5.16
CA GLY A 135 9.63 -17.55 5.11
C GLY A 135 9.55 -18.92 4.44
N ASN A 136 8.35 -19.52 4.39
CA ASN A 136 8.05 -20.75 3.67
C ASN A 136 7.39 -20.48 2.30
N GLU A 137 7.51 -19.27 1.77
CA GLU A 137 6.97 -18.84 0.47
C GLU A 137 5.43 -18.91 0.37
N ARG A 138 4.73 -18.90 1.51
CA ARG A 138 3.27 -18.88 1.58
C ARG A 138 2.77 -17.46 1.82
N LEU A 139 2.17 -16.88 0.78
CA LEU A 139 1.55 -15.55 0.85
C LEU A 139 0.04 -15.69 1.03
N HIS A 140 -0.44 -15.56 2.26
CA HIS A 140 -1.87 -15.54 2.60
C HIS A 140 -2.51 -14.13 2.45
N PHE A 141 -1.74 -13.18 1.93
CA PHE A 141 -2.11 -11.78 1.77
C PHE A 141 -2.96 -11.60 0.50
N PRO A 142 -4.22 -11.11 0.59
CA PRO A 142 -5.16 -11.13 -0.54
C PRO A 142 -4.70 -10.34 -1.77
N ASN A 143 -4.05 -9.19 -1.60
CA ASN A 143 -3.55 -8.39 -2.72
C ASN A 143 -2.22 -8.92 -3.24
N SER A 144 -1.34 -9.40 -2.34
CA SER A 144 -0.10 -10.08 -2.78
C SER A 144 -0.39 -11.33 -3.58
N LYS A 145 -1.36 -12.16 -3.17
CA LYS A 145 -1.71 -13.39 -3.87
C LYS A 145 -2.15 -13.13 -5.31
N LYS A 146 -2.98 -12.10 -5.53
CA LYS A 146 -3.40 -11.68 -6.88
C LYS A 146 -2.22 -11.37 -7.81
N VAL A 147 -1.15 -10.77 -7.27
CA VAL A 147 0.03 -10.37 -8.06
C VAL A 147 1.03 -11.51 -8.22
N VAL A 148 1.15 -12.39 -7.22
CA VAL A 148 2.07 -13.54 -7.22
C VAL A 148 1.59 -14.64 -8.16
N ASP A 149 0.27 -14.88 -8.25
CA ASP A 149 -0.30 -15.87 -9.17
C ASP A 149 -0.11 -15.48 -10.65
N GLU A 150 0.27 -14.22 -10.94
CA GLU A 150 0.42 -13.68 -12.29
C GLU A 150 1.88 -13.57 -12.77
N LYS A 151 2.91 -13.53 -11.89
CA LYS A 151 4.29 -13.16 -12.27
C LYS A 151 5.38 -13.83 -11.43
N ASP A 152 6.43 -14.33 -12.10
CA ASP A 152 7.58 -15.05 -11.51
C ASP A 152 8.50 -14.20 -10.61
N GLU A 153 9.10 -14.90 -9.63
CA GLU A 153 10.14 -14.55 -8.65
C GLU A 153 10.02 -13.19 -7.94
N ILE A 154 9.39 -13.21 -6.77
CA ILE A 154 9.38 -12.08 -5.82
C ILE A 154 10.46 -12.32 -4.75
N ASP A 155 11.32 -11.34 -4.50
CA ASP A 155 12.28 -11.41 -3.39
C ASP A 155 11.55 -11.20 -2.04
N ILE A 156 11.21 -12.32 -1.41
CA ILE A 156 10.47 -12.37 -0.15
C ILE A 156 11.34 -11.96 1.06
N ARG A 157 12.67 -11.89 0.92
CA ARG A 157 13.59 -11.57 2.04
C ARG A 157 13.35 -10.17 2.62
N ASN A 158 12.90 -9.24 1.79
CA ASN A 158 12.57 -7.89 2.24
C ASN A 158 11.26 -7.87 3.04
N PHE A 159 10.34 -8.79 2.76
CA PHE A 159 9.06 -8.91 3.47
C PHE A 159 9.27 -9.46 4.87
N THR A 160 10.10 -10.50 5.02
CA THR A 160 10.42 -11.07 6.33
C THR A 160 11.13 -10.05 7.23
N LYS A 161 12.14 -9.33 6.70
CA LYS A 161 12.82 -8.25 7.45
C LYS A 161 11.85 -7.16 7.92
N PHE A 162 10.90 -6.77 7.06
CA PHE A 162 9.90 -5.77 7.44
C PHE A 162 8.97 -6.28 8.55
N LEU A 163 8.45 -7.51 8.44
CA LEU A 163 7.59 -8.09 9.48
C LEU A 163 8.30 -8.24 10.82
N ASP A 164 9.59 -8.59 10.80
CA ASP A 164 10.38 -8.73 12.02
C ASP A 164 10.53 -7.38 12.74
N SER A 165 10.72 -6.29 11.98
CA SER A 165 10.79 -4.94 12.55
C SER A 165 9.50 -4.49 13.25
N LEU A 166 8.34 -5.12 12.97
CA LEU A 166 7.06 -4.81 13.62
C LEU A 166 6.91 -5.42 15.01
N LYS A 167 7.83 -6.32 15.42
CA LYS A 167 7.84 -6.92 16.76
C LYS A 167 8.62 -6.10 17.79
N THR A 168 9.43 -5.15 17.34
CA THR A 168 10.35 -4.35 18.19
C THR A 168 9.66 -3.05 18.61
#